data_AF-A0A349UMK1-F1
#
_entry.id   AF-A0A349UMK1-F1
#
_cell.length_a   1.000
_cell.length_b   1.000
_cell.length_c   1.000
_cell.angle_alpha   90.00
_cell.angle_beta   90.00
_cell.angle_gamma   90.00
#
_symmetry.space_group_name_H-M   'P 1'
#
loop_
_entity.id
_entity.type
_entity.pdbx_description
1 polymer ?
#
loop_
_entity_poly.entity_id
_entity_poly.type
_entity_poly.pdbx_seq_one_letter_code
_entity_poly.pdbx_strand_id
1 'polypeptide(L)' 'GIGVAMANAAPEALAAADVVTDHHDADGAARAIHRLILDGLETR' A
#
# COMPACT_ATOMS: atom_id res chain seq x y z
N GLY A 1 13.19 3.86 1.33
CA GLY A 1 11.74 3.97 1.56
C GLY A 1 11.04 2.83 0.86
N ILE A 2 9.73 2.71 0.98
CA ILE A 2 8.91 1.74 0.24
C ILE A 2 7.93 2.51 -0.65
N GLY A 3 7.87 2.16 -1.93
CA GLY A 3 6.89 2.70 -2.87
C GLY A 3 5.63 1.86 -2.87
N VAL A 4 4.49 2.50 -2.60
CA VAL A 4 3.16 1.83 -2.61
C VAL A 4 2.28 2.49 -3.66
N ALA A 5 1.75 1.69 -4.58
CA ALA A 5 0.77 2.14 -5.56
C ALA A 5 -0.64 1.62 -5.19
N MET A 6 -1.66 2.45 -5.42
CA MET A 6 -3.06 2.04 -5.34
C MET A 6 -3.42 1.15 -6.53
N ALA A 7 -4.40 0.26 -6.39
CA ALA A 7 -4.81 -0.64 -7.48
C ALA A 7 -5.26 0.09 -8.76
N ASN A 8 -5.77 1.32 -8.64
CA ASN A 8 -6.15 2.19 -9.76
C ASN A 8 -5.10 3.23 -10.14
N ALA A 9 -3.86 3.08 -9.67
CA ALA A 9 -2.77 3.95 -10.08
C ALA A 9 -2.49 3.80 -11.58
N ALA A 10 -1.87 4.82 -12.17
CA ALA A 10 -1.44 4.78 -13.55
C ALA A 10 -0.47 3.59 -13.80
N PRO A 11 -0.44 3.00 -15.01
CA PRO A 11 0.37 1.81 -15.30
C PRO A 11 1.85 1.95 -14.94
N GLU A 12 2.43 3.13 -15.16
CA GLU A 12 3.82 3.44 -14.82
C GLU A 12 4.08 3.41 -13.31
N ALA A 13 3.10 3.80 -12.49
CA ALA A 13 3.20 3.77 -11.04
C ALA A 13 3.06 2.33 -10.52
N LEU A 14 2.17 1.52 -11.11
CA LEU A 14 2.06 0.10 -10.80
C LEU A 14 3.35 -0.67 -11.13
N ALA A 15 3.96 -0.37 -12.28
CA ALA A 15 5.20 -1.01 -12.72
C ALA A 15 6.42 -0.65 -11.85
N ALA A 16 6.40 0.54 -11.23
CA ALA A 16 7.48 1.02 -10.38
C ALA A 16 7.30 0.70 -8.89
N ALA A 17 6.14 0.19 -8.46
CA ALA A 17 5.82 0.00 -7.05
C ALA A 17 6.44 -1.27 -6.47
N ASP A 18 6.90 -1.20 -5.22
CA ASP A 18 7.32 -2.37 -4.45
C ASP A 18 6.10 -3.18 -3.98
N VAL A 19 5.00 -2.48 -3.67
CA VAL A 19 3.74 -3.06 -3.21
C VAL A 19 2.58 -2.35 -3.89
N VAL A 20 1.62 -3.12 -4.37
CA VAL A 20 0.31 -2.61 -4.80
C VAL A 20 -0.69 -2.87 -3.68
N THR A 21 -1.41 -1.84 -3.27
CA THR A 21 -2.51 -1.90 -2.30
C THR A 21 -3.86 -1.79 -3.01
N ASP A 22 -4.95 -1.84 -2.27
CA ASP A 22 -6.31 -1.79 -2.81
C ASP A 22 -6.64 -0.44 -3.48
N HIS A 23 -7.83 -0.37 -4.08
CA HIS A 23 -8.38 0.84 -4.69
C HIS A 23 -8.53 1.97 -3.65
N HIS A 24 -8.50 3.22 -4.10
CA HIS A 24 -8.72 4.36 -3.20
C HIS A 24 -10.09 4.35 -2.53
N ASP A 25 -11.14 3.95 -3.26
CA ASP A 25 -12.49 3.72 -2.71
C ASP A 25 -12.62 2.49 -1.78
N ALA A 26 -11.56 1.72 -1.59
CA ALA A 26 -11.53 0.51 -0.76
C ALA A 26 -10.55 0.63 0.42
N ASP A 27 -10.27 1.86 0.85
CA ASP A 27 -9.33 2.20 1.93
C ASP A 27 -7.89 1.69 1.70
N GLY A 28 -7.45 1.61 0.44
CA GLY A 28 -6.14 1.02 0.12
C GLY A 28 -4.95 1.66 0.82
N ALA A 29 -4.98 2.97 1.09
CA ALA A 29 -3.94 3.64 1.86
C ALA A 29 -3.91 3.17 3.33
N ALA A 30 -5.08 3.09 3.98
CA ALA A 30 -5.18 2.64 5.37
C ALA A 30 -4.75 1.18 5.53
N ARG A 31 -5.14 0.31 4.57
CA ARG A 31 -4.73 -1.10 4.55
C ARG A 31 -3.21 -1.25 4.39
N ALA A 32 -2.60 -0.46 3.52
CA ALA A 32 -1.15 -0.45 3.35
C ALA A 32 -0.44 -0.05 4.65
N ILE A 33 -0.92 1.00 5.34
CA ILE A 33 -0.35 1.45 6.62
C ILE A 33 -0.49 0.36 7.69
N HIS A 34 -1.68 -0.23 7.82
CA HIS A 34 -1.94 -1.28 8.80
C HIS A 34 -0.95 -2.44 8.62
N ARG A 35 -0.86 -2.96 7.40
CA ARG A 35 0.02 -4.09 7.06
C ARG A 35 1.51 -3.78 7.21
N LEU A 36 1.94 -2.61 6.75
CA LEU A 36 3.37 -2.30 6.64
C LEU A 36 3.96 -1.68 7.90
N ILE A 37 3.12 -1.09 8.76
CA ILE A 37 3.56 -0.34 9.93
C ILE A 37 2.95 -0.93 11.21
N LEU A 38 1.62 -1.06 11.27
CA LEU A 38 0.94 -1.37 12.53
C LEU A 38 1.08 -2.84 12.95
N ASP A 39 0.95 -3.79 12.03
CA ASP A 39 1.10 -5.23 12.34
C ASP A 39 2.48 -5.54 12.98
N GLY A 40 3.52 -4.82 12.54
CA GLY A 40 4.88 -4.94 13.08
C GLY A 40 5.09 -4.25 14.43
N LEU A 41 4.17 -3.36 14.84
CA LEU A 41 4.19 -2.66 16.12
C LEU A 41 3.42 -3.42 17.21
N GLU A 42 2.36 -4.15 16.86
CA GLU A 42 1.56 -4.93 17.81
C GLU A 42 2.27 -6.18 18.33
N THR A 43 3.31 -6.64 17.63
CA THR A 43 4.07 -7.85 17.98
C THR A 43 5.30 -7.54 18.86
N ARG A 44 5.35 -6.36 19.51
CA ARG A 44 6.47 -5.93 20.38
C ARG A 44 6.02 -5.62 21.81
#